data_AF-A0A6J8AB53-F1
#
_entry.id   AF-A0A6J8AB53-F1
#
_cell.length_a   1.000
_cell.length_b   1.000
_cell.length_c   1.000
_cell.angle_alpha   90.00
_cell.angle_beta   90.00
_cell.angle_gamma   90.00
#
_symmetry.space_group_name_H-M   'P 1'
#
loop_
_entity.id
_entity.type
_entity.pdbx_description
1 polymer ?
#
loop_
_entity_poly.entity_id
_entity_poly.type
_entity_poly.pdbx_seq_one_letter_code
_entity_poly.pdbx_strand_id
1 'polypeptide(L)'
;MYICGLRYIYLQSGVQCLISSCCSSKLLRLETIYRGIKKQEVKSSRKRLPLTYDIIKNMITVLQKGIFSPFVTALIEAACIVAYFGFLRCGELTVNTEFDTSCNLCIEDITFEEDYAILHLKSSKTDPFRSGVNIHLFKNNTSLCPVKSLIRYLAVRRSRFSIACNSSPLFVMANGEALTRTFFINHVRSILEIIGLNPSNYNGHSFRIGAATSVASKIEDHLIKILGRWSSECCTRYIHTPKSTIKQAQLALISD
;
A
#
# COMPACT_ATOMS: atom_id res chain seq x y z
N MET A 1 22.12 -24.42 -9.44
CA MET A 1 22.86 -25.38 -10.31
C MET A 1 23.62 -24.69 -11.46
N TYR A 2 23.00 -23.73 -12.16
CA TYR A 2 23.59 -23.08 -13.36
C TYR A 2 24.91 -22.29 -13.13
N ILE A 3 25.03 -21.57 -12.00
CA ILE A 3 26.21 -20.73 -11.70
C ILE A 3 27.43 -21.59 -11.34
N CYS A 4 27.23 -22.72 -10.65
CA CYS A 4 28.31 -23.65 -10.34
C CYS A 4 28.85 -24.34 -11.61
N GLY A 5 27.97 -24.64 -12.57
CA GLY A 5 28.37 -25.18 -13.88
C GLY A 5 29.20 -24.19 -14.70
N LEU A 6 28.79 -22.92 -14.76
CA LEU A 6 29.59 -21.87 -15.41
C LEU A 6 30.97 -21.73 -14.77
N ARG A 7 31.04 -21.67 -13.42
CA ARG A 7 32.32 -21.61 -12.71
C ARG A 7 33.21 -22.83 -13.02
N TYR A 8 32.64 -24.03 -13.10
CA TYR A 8 33.36 -25.25 -13.45
C TYR A 8 33.93 -25.20 -14.88
N ILE A 9 33.15 -24.72 -15.85
CA ILE A 9 33.59 -24.56 -17.25
C ILE A 9 34.74 -23.55 -17.34
N TYR A 10 34.65 -22.40 -16.68
CA TYR A 10 35.74 -21.41 -16.66
C TYR A 10 37.03 -21.97 -16.04
N LEU A 11 36.92 -22.72 -14.95
CA LEU A 11 38.08 -23.37 -14.30
C LEU A 11 38.71 -24.46 -15.19
N GLN A 12 37.91 -25.21 -15.94
CA GLN A 12 38.40 -26.20 -16.89
C GLN A 12 39.09 -25.58 -18.11
N SER A 13 38.64 -24.41 -18.57
CA SER A 13 39.22 -23.72 -19.72
C SER A 13 40.48 -22.89 -19.40
N GLY A 14 41.01 -22.97 -18.16
CA GLY A 14 42.22 -22.26 -17.75
C GLY A 14 42.08 -20.72 -17.66
N VAL A 15 40.86 -20.20 -17.85
CA VAL A 15 40.56 -18.77 -17.73
C VAL A 15 40.17 -18.49 -16.28
N GLN A 16 40.88 -17.58 -15.60
CA GLN A 16 40.47 -17.17 -14.26
C GLN A 16 39.01 -16.68 -14.29
N CYS A 17 38.20 -17.26 -13.43
CA CYS A 17 36.78 -16.97 -13.38
C CYS A 17 36.59 -15.46 -13.13
N LEU A 18 35.91 -14.76 -14.05
CA LEU A 18 35.53 -13.35 -13.91
C LEU A 18 34.69 -13.06 -12.65
N ILE A 19 34.22 -14.10 -11.97
CA ILE A 19 33.52 -14.03 -10.69
C ILE A 19 34.50 -13.78 -9.52
N SER A 20 35.80 -14.07 -9.67
CA SER A 20 36.79 -13.89 -8.60
C SER A 20 37.96 -12.95 -8.91
N SER A 21 38.25 -12.55 -10.16
CA SER A 21 39.54 -11.90 -10.47
C SER A 21 39.53 -10.55 -11.22
N CYS A 22 38.42 -9.81 -11.31
CA CYS A 22 38.48 -8.45 -11.87
C CYS A 22 37.99 -7.37 -10.90
N CYS A 23 38.96 -6.57 -10.44
CA CYS A 23 38.92 -5.12 -10.20
C CYS A 23 37.57 -4.49 -9.80
N SER A 24 37.48 -4.03 -8.54
CA SER A 24 36.76 -2.85 -7.97
C SER A 24 35.36 -2.43 -8.46
N SER A 25 34.75 -3.11 -9.41
CA SER A 25 33.39 -2.91 -9.85
C SER A 25 32.63 -4.15 -9.39
N LYS A 26 31.96 -4.03 -8.24
CA LYS A 26 30.95 -5.01 -7.82
C LYS A 26 30.12 -5.32 -9.05
N LEU A 27 30.08 -6.58 -9.47
CA LEU A 27 29.17 -7.06 -10.52
C LEU A 27 27.74 -6.94 -9.98
N LEU A 28 27.25 -5.71 -9.90
CA LEU A 28 26.00 -5.28 -9.26
C LEU A 28 24.83 -6.11 -9.80
N ARG A 29 24.89 -6.46 -11.09
CA ARG A 29 23.90 -7.31 -11.75
C ARG A 29 23.92 -8.74 -11.22
N LEU A 30 25.10 -9.35 -11.06
CA LEU A 30 25.23 -10.69 -10.51
C LEU A 30 24.86 -10.74 -9.02
N GLU A 31 25.24 -9.71 -8.26
CA GLU A 31 24.85 -9.56 -6.86
C GLU A 31 23.33 -9.36 -6.72
N THR A 32 22.71 -8.60 -7.62
CA THR A 32 21.25 -8.40 -7.65
C THR A 32 20.52 -9.69 -8.03
N ILE A 33 21.03 -10.44 -9.01
CA ILE A 33 20.50 -11.76 -9.39
C ILE A 33 20.63 -12.73 -8.21
N TYR A 34 21.79 -12.79 -7.56
CA TYR A 34 22.02 -13.64 -6.40
C TYR A 34 21.15 -13.27 -5.20
N ARG A 35 20.96 -11.97 -4.92
CA ARG A 35 19.99 -11.47 -3.93
C ARG A 35 18.55 -11.83 -4.32
N GLY A 36 18.23 -11.83 -5.62
CA GLY A 36 16.93 -12.28 -6.15
C GLY A 36 16.70 -13.77 -5.92
N ILE A 37 17.68 -14.60 -6.24
CA ILE A 37 17.65 -16.06 -6.01
C ILE A 37 17.54 -16.37 -4.51
N LYS A 38 18.35 -15.73 -3.65
CA LYS A 38 18.22 -15.86 -2.20
C LYS A 38 16.83 -15.46 -1.70
N LYS A 39 16.23 -14.39 -2.24
CA LYS A 39 14.85 -14.00 -1.91
C LYS A 39 13.82 -15.03 -2.37
N GLN A 40 14.09 -15.81 -3.41
CA GLN A 40 13.24 -16.92 -3.86
C GLN A 40 13.46 -18.21 -3.04
N GLU A 41 14.69 -18.44 -2.55
CA GLU A 41 15.05 -19.60 -1.73
C GLU A 41 14.64 -19.46 -0.25
N VAL A 42 14.45 -18.23 0.25
CA VAL A 42 13.97 -18.01 1.63
C VAL A 42 12.51 -18.46 1.76
N LYS A 43 12.35 -19.63 2.41
CA LYS A 43 11.09 -20.22 2.83
C LYS A 43 10.25 -19.26 3.69
N SER A 44 8.98 -19.12 3.32
CA SER A 44 7.87 -18.65 4.17
C SER A 44 8.13 -17.35 4.94
N SER A 45 8.24 -16.21 4.25
CA SER A 45 7.88 -14.95 4.94
C SER A 45 6.41 -15.05 5.36
N ARG A 46 6.08 -14.81 6.64
CA ARG A 46 4.67 -14.81 7.11
C ARG A 46 3.81 -13.98 6.14
N LYS A 47 2.92 -14.64 5.40
CA LYS A 47 2.03 -13.98 4.44
C LYS A 47 1.19 -12.96 5.20
N ARG A 48 1.20 -11.72 4.74
CA ARG A 48 0.42 -10.64 5.36
C ARG A 48 -1.04 -10.84 5.02
N LEU A 49 -1.91 -10.65 6.00
CA LEU A 49 -3.34 -10.77 5.79
C LEU A 49 -3.92 -9.50 5.15
N PRO A 50 -4.96 -9.65 4.31
CA PRO A 50 -5.65 -8.53 3.66
C PRO A 50 -6.48 -7.76 4.68
N LEU A 51 -6.45 -6.43 4.62
CA LEU A 51 -7.46 -5.58 5.26
C LEU A 51 -8.64 -5.43 4.29
N THR A 52 -9.57 -6.39 4.32
CA THR A 52 -10.76 -6.38 3.45
C THR A 52 -11.73 -5.26 3.85
N TYR A 53 -12.70 -4.99 2.97
CA TYR A 53 -13.74 -3.98 3.21
C TYR A 53 -14.38 -4.11 4.60
N ASP A 54 -14.77 -5.33 4.99
CA ASP A 54 -15.44 -5.59 6.26
C ASP A 54 -14.54 -5.31 7.47
N ILE A 55 -13.24 -5.63 7.36
CA ILE A 55 -12.28 -5.32 8.43
C ILE A 55 -12.13 -3.81 8.56
N ILE A 56 -11.95 -3.09 7.45
CA ILE A 56 -11.87 -1.62 7.46
C ILE A 56 -13.15 -1.03 8.07
N LYS A 57 -14.34 -1.54 7.68
CA LYS A 57 -15.62 -1.09 8.21
C LYS A 57 -15.70 -1.25 9.73
N ASN A 58 -15.27 -2.41 10.26
CA ASN A 58 -15.23 -2.66 11.69
C ASN A 58 -14.23 -1.75 12.40
N MET A 59 -13.04 -1.54 11.81
CA MET A 59 -12.03 -0.62 12.34
C MET A 59 -12.58 0.81 12.46
N ILE A 60 -13.22 1.33 11.41
CA ILE A 60 -13.79 2.69 11.42
C ILE A 60 -14.96 2.79 12.40
N THR A 61 -15.82 1.78 12.48
CA THR A 61 -16.92 1.73 13.45
C THR A 61 -16.40 1.83 14.88
N VAL A 62 -15.30 1.15 15.19
CA VAL A 62 -14.65 1.17 16.50
C VAL A 62 -13.96 2.50 16.76
N LEU A 63 -13.26 3.07 15.78
CA LEU A 63 -12.68 4.42 15.86
C LEU A 63 -13.72 5.48 16.21
N GLN A 64 -14.90 5.42 15.60
CA GLN A 64 -16.00 6.36 15.81
C GLN A 64 -16.63 6.29 17.20
N LYS A 65 -16.34 5.23 17.98
CA LYS A 65 -16.72 5.14 19.40
C LYS A 65 -15.83 5.99 20.33
N GLY A 66 -14.82 6.67 19.81
CA GLY A 66 -14.04 7.65 20.56
C GLY A 66 -12.83 7.08 21.31
N ILE A 67 -12.10 6.14 20.71
CA ILE A 67 -10.88 5.56 21.33
C ILE A 67 -9.72 6.56 21.34
N PHE A 68 -9.66 7.42 20.34
CA PHE A 68 -8.63 8.46 20.21
C PHE A 68 -9.26 9.85 20.21
N SER A 69 -8.42 10.88 20.32
CA SER A 69 -8.87 12.27 20.20
C SER A 69 -9.62 12.51 18.87
N PRO A 70 -10.58 13.45 18.81
CA PRO A 70 -11.35 13.71 17.60
C PRO A 70 -10.48 13.96 16.36
N PHE A 71 -9.36 14.67 16.54
CA PHE A 71 -8.38 14.92 15.50
C PHE A 71 -7.71 13.65 14.99
N VAL A 72 -7.17 12.82 15.89
CA VAL A 72 -6.49 11.55 15.53
C VAL A 72 -7.48 10.58 14.91
N THR A 73 -8.70 10.53 15.40
CA THR A 73 -9.79 9.72 14.82
C THR A 73 -10.06 10.12 13.37
N ALA A 74 -10.24 11.42 13.08
CA ALA A 74 -10.45 11.89 11.71
C ALA A 74 -9.23 11.61 10.79
N LEU A 75 -8.02 11.80 11.31
CA LEU A 75 -6.76 11.51 10.60
C LEU A 75 -6.64 10.03 10.21
N ILE A 76 -6.76 9.12 11.18
CA ILE A 76 -6.58 7.69 10.95
C ILE A 76 -7.73 7.12 10.11
N GLU A 77 -8.95 7.61 10.29
CA GLU A 77 -10.09 7.23 9.45
C GLU A 77 -9.86 7.60 7.98
N ALA A 78 -9.55 8.87 7.70
CA ALA A 78 -9.28 9.33 6.34
C ALA A 78 -8.09 8.58 5.73
N ALA A 79 -6.99 8.43 6.46
CA ALA A 79 -5.81 7.72 5.99
C ALA A 79 -6.08 6.23 5.68
N CYS A 80 -6.84 5.53 6.53
CA CYS A 80 -7.21 4.13 6.29
C CYS A 80 -8.10 3.97 5.04
N ILE A 81 -9.11 4.83 4.91
CA ILE A 81 -10.06 4.78 3.79
C ILE A 81 -9.34 5.11 2.47
N VAL A 82 -8.54 6.19 2.45
CA VAL A 82 -7.77 6.60 1.27
C VAL A 82 -6.74 5.52 0.90
N ALA A 83 -6.06 4.93 1.89
CA ALA A 83 -5.13 3.83 1.64
C ALA A 83 -5.81 2.62 1.00
N TYR A 84 -7.02 2.30 1.44
CA TYR A 84 -7.81 1.19 0.91
C TYR A 84 -8.32 1.48 -0.52
N PHE A 85 -9.11 2.55 -0.71
CA PHE A 85 -9.71 2.86 -2.01
C PHE A 85 -8.70 3.29 -3.07
N GLY A 86 -7.59 3.94 -2.67
CA GLY A 86 -6.51 4.31 -3.59
C GLY A 86 -5.53 3.17 -3.90
N PHE A 87 -5.76 1.97 -3.35
CA PHE A 87 -4.81 0.84 -3.43
C PHE A 87 -3.40 1.26 -2.99
N LEU A 88 -3.28 2.15 -2.01
CA LEU A 88 -2.01 2.79 -1.68
C LEU A 88 -1.08 1.83 -0.96
N ARG A 89 0.22 1.99 -1.21
CA ARG A 89 1.23 1.51 -0.27
C ARG A 89 1.29 2.50 0.88
N CYS A 90 1.55 2.00 2.09
CA CYS A 90 1.68 2.89 3.26
C CYS A 90 2.69 4.04 3.04
N GLY A 91 3.81 3.79 2.38
CA GLY A 91 4.80 4.84 2.08
C GLY A 91 4.35 5.89 1.06
N GLU A 92 3.21 5.70 0.39
CA GLU A 92 2.63 6.70 -0.52
C GLU A 92 1.82 7.75 0.27
N LEU A 93 1.40 7.46 1.51
CA LEU A 93 0.67 8.40 2.38
C LEU A 93 1.41 8.79 3.67
N THR A 94 2.50 8.09 4.01
CA THR A 94 3.27 8.32 5.23
C THR A 94 4.74 8.58 4.94
N VAL A 95 5.39 9.33 5.82
CA VAL A 95 6.84 9.54 5.78
C VAL A 95 7.60 8.51 6.63
N ASN A 96 8.77 8.08 6.17
CA ASN A 96 9.71 7.27 6.96
C ASN A 96 10.87 8.09 7.52
N THR A 97 11.22 9.16 6.81
CA THR A 97 12.29 10.11 7.12
C THR A 97 11.65 11.50 7.21
N GLU A 98 12.46 12.55 7.08
CA GLU A 98 11.98 13.92 6.93
C GLU A 98 11.00 14.06 5.75
N PHE A 99 10.09 15.01 5.91
CA PHE A 99 9.11 15.34 4.89
C PHE A 99 9.77 16.04 3.71
N ASP A 100 9.50 15.53 2.52
CA ASP A 100 9.99 16.08 1.26
C ASP A 100 8.80 16.34 0.32
N THR A 101 8.51 17.62 0.11
CA THR A 101 7.43 18.12 -0.75
C THR A 101 7.49 17.57 -2.18
N SER A 102 8.68 17.21 -2.67
CA SER A 102 8.87 16.68 -4.03
C SER A 102 8.39 15.24 -4.21
N CYS A 103 8.25 14.48 -3.11
CA CYS A 103 7.85 13.07 -3.17
C CYS A 103 6.73 12.68 -2.20
N ASN A 104 6.40 13.53 -1.23
CA ASN A 104 5.35 13.29 -0.25
C ASN A 104 4.09 14.08 -0.58
N LEU A 105 2.95 13.51 -0.18
CA LEU A 105 1.64 14.09 -0.42
C LEU A 105 1.45 15.40 0.35
N CYS A 106 1.08 16.43 -0.40
CA CYS A 106 0.79 17.77 0.06
C CYS A 106 -0.70 18.10 -0.11
N ILE A 107 -1.13 19.23 0.43
CA ILE A 107 -2.52 19.71 0.25
C ILE A 107 -2.79 20.05 -1.23
N GLU A 108 -1.82 20.57 -1.97
CA GLU A 108 -1.97 20.84 -3.41
C GLU A 108 -2.20 19.59 -4.26
N ASP A 109 -1.80 18.41 -3.76
CA ASP A 109 -1.92 17.15 -4.48
C ASP A 109 -3.34 16.55 -4.42
N ILE A 110 -4.29 17.25 -3.78
CA ILE A 110 -5.70 16.87 -3.79
C ILE A 110 -6.57 17.89 -4.50
N THR A 111 -7.39 17.40 -5.43
CA THR A 111 -8.41 18.19 -6.11
C THR A 111 -9.77 17.54 -5.89
N PHE A 112 -10.80 18.34 -5.61
CA PHE A 112 -12.15 17.85 -5.40
C PHE A 112 -13.03 18.25 -6.58
N GLU A 113 -13.73 17.27 -7.12
CA GLU A 113 -14.79 17.41 -8.11
C GLU A 113 -16.13 17.00 -7.46
N GLU A 114 -17.25 17.17 -8.19
CA GLU A 114 -18.60 16.90 -7.67
C GLU A 114 -18.77 15.45 -7.16
N ASP A 115 -18.25 14.48 -7.93
CA ASP A 115 -18.43 13.05 -7.70
C ASP A 115 -17.18 12.30 -7.24
N TYR A 116 -16.00 12.92 -7.29
CA TYR A 116 -14.75 12.26 -6.92
C TYR A 116 -13.69 13.25 -6.44
N ALA A 117 -12.65 12.73 -5.79
CA ALA A 117 -11.43 13.47 -5.52
C ALA A 117 -10.28 12.86 -6.34
N ILE A 118 -9.39 13.71 -6.83
CA ILE A 118 -8.14 13.29 -7.47
C ILE A 118 -7.03 13.44 -6.44
N LEU A 119 -6.30 12.35 -6.19
CA LEU A 119 -5.08 12.34 -5.40
C LEU A 119 -3.89 12.13 -6.33
N HIS A 120 -3.04 13.15 -6.47
CA HIS A 120 -1.84 13.07 -7.30
C HIS A 120 -0.66 12.51 -6.49
N LEU A 121 -0.24 11.29 -6.80
CA LEU A 121 1.00 10.74 -6.24
C LEU A 121 2.19 11.24 -7.07
N LYS A 122 3.00 12.14 -6.49
CA LYS A 122 4.23 12.66 -7.12
C LYS A 122 5.30 11.60 -7.41
N SER A 123 5.31 10.53 -6.63
CA SER A 123 6.28 9.45 -6.78
C SER A 123 5.66 8.12 -6.38
N SER A 124 6.02 7.06 -7.10
CA SER A 124 5.71 5.70 -6.69
C SER A 124 6.95 4.82 -6.85
N LYS A 125 7.04 3.76 -6.05
CA LYS A 125 8.15 2.80 -6.11
C LYS A 125 8.32 2.17 -7.50
N THR A 126 7.27 2.17 -8.31
CA THR A 126 7.22 1.60 -9.66
C THR A 126 7.37 2.65 -10.76
N ASP A 127 7.59 3.92 -10.39
CA ASP A 127 7.75 5.03 -11.31
C ASP A 127 9.19 5.56 -11.24
N PRO A 128 10.11 4.96 -12.03
CA PRO A 128 11.52 5.36 -12.03
C PRO A 128 11.73 6.78 -12.58
N PHE A 129 10.75 7.34 -13.29
CA PHE A 129 10.81 8.67 -13.89
C PHE A 129 10.08 9.75 -13.10
N ARG A 130 9.41 9.39 -11.99
CA ARG A 130 8.59 10.30 -11.17
C ARG A 130 7.57 11.09 -12.01
N SER A 131 7.01 10.47 -13.04
CA SER A 131 5.94 11.07 -13.85
C SER A 131 4.67 11.32 -13.03
N GLY A 132 4.56 10.67 -11.87
CA GLY A 132 3.43 10.78 -10.97
C GLY A 132 2.21 10.04 -11.51
N VAL A 133 1.19 9.88 -10.66
CA VAL A 133 -0.05 9.20 -11.06
C VAL A 133 -1.25 9.78 -10.33
N ASN A 134 -2.32 10.02 -11.09
CA ASN A 134 -3.60 10.43 -10.54
C ASN A 134 -4.39 9.21 -10.07
N ILE A 135 -4.88 9.30 -8.84
CA ILE A 135 -5.77 8.30 -8.25
C ILE A 135 -7.14 8.94 -8.06
N HIS A 136 -8.14 8.38 -8.73
CA HIS A 136 -9.52 8.82 -8.61
C HIS A 136 -10.19 8.10 -7.45
N LEU A 137 -10.66 8.88 -6.47
CA LEU A 137 -11.39 8.42 -5.31
C LEU A 137 -12.85 8.83 -5.45
N PHE A 138 -13.70 7.89 -5.88
CA PHE A 138 -15.12 8.18 -6.12
C PHE A 138 -15.91 8.27 -4.83
N LYS A 139 -16.83 9.24 -4.80
CA LYS A 139 -17.84 9.40 -3.76
C LYS A 139 -18.75 8.18 -3.76
N ASN A 140 -19.14 7.75 -2.56
CA ASN A 140 -20.13 6.71 -2.37
C ASN A 140 -21.03 7.04 -1.16
N ASN A 141 -22.09 6.27 -1.01
CA ASN A 141 -23.10 6.45 0.04
C ASN A 141 -22.82 5.65 1.31
N THR A 142 -21.61 5.12 1.46
CA THR A 142 -21.21 4.30 2.61
C THR A 142 -20.51 5.14 3.69
N SER A 143 -20.37 4.56 4.90
CA SER A 143 -19.54 5.14 5.97
C SER A 143 -18.05 5.18 5.63
N LEU A 144 -17.62 4.44 4.59
CA LEU A 144 -16.25 4.39 4.11
C LEU A 144 -16.04 5.25 2.85
N CYS A 145 -16.86 6.28 2.65
CA CYS A 145 -16.72 7.18 1.50
C CYS A 145 -15.40 7.96 1.56
N PRO A 146 -14.47 7.79 0.59
CA PRO A 146 -13.15 8.42 0.63
C PRO A 146 -13.24 9.95 0.51
N VAL A 147 -14.16 10.46 -0.31
CA VAL A 147 -14.36 11.90 -0.48
C VAL A 147 -14.87 12.54 0.82
N LYS A 148 -15.90 11.94 1.44
CA LYS A 148 -16.47 12.47 2.69
C LYS A 148 -15.46 12.42 3.85
N SER A 149 -14.69 11.34 3.96
CA SER A 149 -13.69 11.21 5.03
C SER A 149 -12.53 12.21 4.86
N LEU A 150 -12.08 12.43 3.62
CA LEU A 150 -11.08 13.46 3.30
C LEU A 150 -11.57 14.86 3.62
N ILE A 151 -12.78 15.23 3.18
CA ILE A 151 -13.37 16.55 3.49
C ILE A 151 -13.48 16.75 5.01
N ARG A 152 -13.97 15.74 5.74
CA ARG A 152 -14.08 15.79 7.20
C ARG A 152 -12.73 16.01 7.86
N TYR A 153 -11.72 15.25 7.44
CA TYR A 153 -10.37 15.39 7.96
C TYR A 153 -9.78 16.78 7.68
N LEU A 154 -9.89 17.29 6.45
CA LEU A 154 -9.37 18.60 6.07
C LEU A 154 -10.04 19.74 6.85
N ALA A 155 -11.36 19.63 7.14
CA ALA A 155 -12.07 20.60 7.97
C ALA A 155 -11.51 20.63 9.41
N VAL A 156 -11.36 19.46 10.04
CA VAL A 156 -10.80 19.31 11.40
C VAL A 156 -9.32 19.73 11.45
N ARG A 157 -8.58 19.50 10.37
CA ARG A 157 -7.20 19.96 10.22
C ARG A 157 -7.12 21.48 10.17
N ARG A 158 -7.96 22.13 9.36
CA ARG A 158 -8.00 23.58 9.20
C ARG A 158 -8.42 24.29 10.49
N SER A 159 -9.33 23.71 11.28
CA SER A 159 -9.73 24.30 12.57
C SER A 159 -8.61 24.25 13.62
N ARG A 160 -7.69 23.28 13.52
CA ARG A 160 -6.58 23.10 14.48
C ARG A 160 -5.31 23.85 14.05
N PHE A 161 -5.00 23.86 12.76
CA PHE A 161 -3.78 24.46 12.21
C PHE A 161 -4.16 25.62 11.30
N SER A 162 -4.13 26.84 11.86
CA SER A 162 -4.58 28.08 11.21
C SER A 162 -3.69 28.52 10.03
N ILE A 163 -2.44 28.05 9.96
CA ILE A 163 -1.47 28.38 8.91
C ILE A 163 -1.02 27.07 8.26
N ALA A 164 -1.54 26.78 7.08
CA ALA A 164 -1.06 25.69 6.24
C ALA A 164 -0.85 26.21 4.82
N CYS A 165 0.35 25.99 4.30
CA CYS A 165 0.66 26.23 2.90
C CYS A 165 0.11 25.07 2.05
N ASN A 166 -0.12 25.32 0.76
CA ASN A 166 -0.47 24.29 -0.22
C ASN A 166 0.56 23.15 -0.25
N SER A 167 1.83 23.47 -0.02
CA SER A 167 2.94 22.50 0.06
C SER A 167 3.10 21.85 1.44
N SER A 168 2.21 22.12 2.40
CA SER A 168 2.21 21.43 3.69
C SER A 168 1.78 19.96 3.53
N PRO A 169 2.23 19.06 4.41
CA PRO A 169 1.83 17.65 4.36
C PRO A 169 0.30 17.51 4.39
N LEU A 170 -0.23 16.65 3.54
CA LEU A 170 -1.66 16.35 3.46
C LEU A 170 -2.14 15.78 4.79
N PHE A 171 -1.50 14.69 5.24
CA PHE A 171 -1.77 14.05 6.53
C PHE A 171 -0.74 14.51 7.56
N VAL A 172 -1.22 15.16 8.62
CA VAL A 172 -0.42 15.64 9.75
C VAL A 172 -0.87 15.04 11.07
N MET A 173 0.09 14.74 11.94
CA MET A 173 -0.12 14.30 13.31
C MET A 173 -0.60 15.46 14.20
N ALA A 174 -0.98 15.16 15.44
CA ALA A 174 -1.54 16.16 16.36
C ALA A 174 -0.56 17.29 16.73
N ASN A 175 0.75 17.06 16.56
CA ASN A 175 1.83 18.04 16.73
C ASN A 175 2.08 18.89 15.47
N GLY A 176 1.38 18.65 14.36
CA GLY A 176 1.52 19.38 13.09
C GLY A 176 2.55 18.80 12.12
N GLU A 177 3.34 17.82 12.54
CA GLU A 177 4.31 17.16 11.67
C GLU A 177 3.64 16.17 10.71
N ALA A 178 4.34 15.81 9.62
CA ALA A 178 3.85 14.85 8.65
C ALA A 178 3.54 13.48 9.28
N LEU A 179 2.50 12.80 8.79
CA LEU A 179 2.12 11.48 9.26
C LEU A 179 3.24 10.46 9.05
N THR A 180 3.84 9.98 10.14
CA THR A 180 4.89 8.96 10.06
C THR A 180 4.31 7.56 9.87
N ARG A 181 5.07 6.70 9.20
CA ARG A 181 4.70 5.30 9.01
C ARG A 181 4.49 4.58 10.33
N THR A 182 5.37 4.81 11.30
CA THR A 182 5.31 4.17 12.62
C THR A 182 4.06 4.59 13.38
N PHE A 183 3.74 5.89 13.39
CA PHE A 183 2.53 6.40 14.03
C PHE A 183 1.28 5.77 13.42
N PHE A 184 1.16 5.81 12.09
CA PHE A 184 0.01 5.24 11.38
C PHE A 184 -0.18 3.75 11.67
N ILE A 185 0.89 2.96 11.54
CA ILE A 185 0.83 1.51 11.76
C ILE A 185 0.52 1.16 13.21
N ASN A 186 1.05 1.89 14.18
CA ASN A 186 0.75 1.62 15.59
C ASN A 186 -0.74 1.85 15.89
N HIS A 187 -1.33 2.94 15.40
CA HIS A 187 -2.76 3.20 15.56
C HIS A 187 -3.61 2.12 14.90
N VAL A 188 -3.26 1.72 13.66
CA VAL A 188 -3.93 0.61 12.96
C VAL A 188 -3.85 -0.68 13.78
N ARG A 189 -2.69 -1.00 14.36
CA ARG A 189 -2.52 -2.21 15.18
C ARG A 189 -3.37 -2.17 16.45
N SER A 190 -3.40 -1.05 17.17
CA SER A 190 -4.26 -0.90 18.35
C SER A 190 -5.74 -1.12 18.02
N ILE A 191 -6.21 -0.59 16.89
CA ILE A 191 -7.60 -0.82 16.46
C ILE A 191 -7.83 -2.30 16.12
N LEU A 192 -6.86 -2.95 15.46
CA LEU A 192 -6.93 -4.38 15.14
C LEU A 192 -7.03 -5.25 16.39
N GLU A 193 -6.29 -4.93 17.45
CA GLU A 193 -6.38 -5.63 18.75
C GLU A 193 -7.78 -5.50 19.35
N ILE A 194 -8.36 -4.30 19.31
CA ILE A 194 -9.70 -4.02 19.85
C ILE A 194 -10.78 -4.81 19.11
N ILE A 195 -10.64 -5.02 17.80
CA ILE A 195 -11.57 -5.87 17.03
C ILE A 195 -11.23 -7.37 17.09
N GLY A 196 -10.32 -7.77 17.98
CA GLY A 196 -9.97 -9.17 18.23
C GLY A 196 -9.08 -9.82 17.17
N LEU A 197 -8.40 -9.03 16.34
CA LEU A 197 -7.48 -9.53 15.31
C LEU A 197 -6.03 -9.44 15.77
N ASN A 198 -5.22 -10.44 15.44
CA ASN A 198 -3.78 -10.42 15.73
C ASN A 198 -3.04 -9.42 14.81
N PRO A 199 -2.51 -8.30 15.33
CA PRO A 199 -1.92 -7.25 14.49
C PRO A 199 -0.59 -7.66 13.86
N SER A 200 0.09 -8.69 14.36
CA SER A 200 1.35 -9.18 13.78
C SER A 200 1.19 -9.73 12.36
N ASN A 201 -0.04 -10.04 11.97
CA ASN A 201 -0.39 -10.50 10.63
C ASN A 201 -0.60 -9.35 9.63
N TYR A 202 -0.70 -8.10 10.11
CA TYR A 202 -1.03 -6.93 9.31
C TYR A 202 0.11 -5.92 9.29
N ASN A 203 0.23 -5.19 8.18
CA ASN A 203 1.13 -4.05 8.08
C ASN A 203 0.62 -3.08 7.00
N GLY A 204 1.42 -2.06 6.69
CA GLY A 204 1.04 -1.06 5.70
C GLY A 204 0.78 -1.58 4.27
N HIS A 205 1.21 -2.79 3.94
CA HIS A 205 0.89 -3.42 2.66
C HIS A 205 -0.50 -4.07 2.65
N SER A 206 -1.03 -4.44 3.82
CA SER A 206 -2.31 -5.13 3.97
C SER A 206 -3.50 -4.37 3.39
N PHE A 207 -3.45 -3.03 3.34
CA PHE A 207 -4.46 -2.20 2.69
C PHE A 207 -4.57 -2.52 1.19
N ARG A 208 -3.45 -2.44 0.47
CA ARG A 208 -3.40 -2.74 -0.97
C ARG A 208 -3.80 -4.19 -1.27
N ILE A 209 -3.35 -5.15 -0.44
CA ILE A 209 -3.74 -6.56 -0.57
C ILE A 209 -5.25 -6.72 -0.38
N GLY A 210 -5.80 -6.06 0.64
CA GLY A 210 -7.21 -6.15 0.98
C GLY A 210 -8.13 -5.48 -0.04
N ALA A 211 -7.73 -4.34 -0.60
CA ALA A 211 -8.44 -3.69 -1.70
C ALA A 211 -8.53 -4.63 -2.91
N ALA A 212 -7.39 -5.20 -3.34
CA ALA A 212 -7.33 -6.19 -4.43
C ALA A 212 -8.22 -7.40 -4.16
N THR A 213 -8.09 -7.98 -2.97
CA THR A 213 -8.87 -9.16 -2.56
C THR A 213 -10.37 -8.87 -2.57
N SER A 214 -10.79 -7.67 -2.17
CA SER A 214 -12.20 -7.30 -2.06
C SER A 214 -12.89 -7.10 -3.41
N VAL A 215 -12.12 -6.74 -4.45
CA VAL A 215 -12.64 -6.55 -5.82
C VAL A 215 -12.41 -7.76 -6.72
N ALA A 216 -11.50 -8.66 -6.36
CA ALA A 216 -11.11 -9.82 -7.19
C ALA A 216 -12.26 -10.72 -7.64
N SER A 217 -13.30 -10.88 -6.81
CA SER A 217 -14.47 -11.67 -7.17
C SER A 217 -15.57 -10.88 -7.88
N LYS A 218 -15.35 -9.59 -8.17
CA LYS A 218 -16.38 -8.64 -8.63
C LYS A 218 -16.07 -8.01 -9.98
N ILE A 219 -14.79 -7.94 -10.35
CA ILE A 219 -14.33 -7.27 -11.57
C ILE A 219 -13.24 -8.09 -12.25
N GLU A 220 -13.00 -7.79 -13.52
CA GLU A 220 -11.94 -8.44 -14.30
C GLU A 220 -10.53 -8.10 -13.81
N ASP A 221 -9.61 -9.05 -13.96
CA ASP A 221 -8.21 -8.92 -13.54
C ASP A 221 -7.48 -7.71 -14.13
N HIS A 222 -7.82 -7.31 -15.37
CA HIS A 222 -7.21 -6.15 -16.02
C HIS A 222 -7.56 -4.84 -15.30
N LEU A 223 -8.79 -4.69 -14.80
CA LEU A 223 -9.21 -3.53 -14.02
C LEU A 223 -8.51 -3.48 -12.65
N ILE A 224 -8.31 -4.66 -12.03
CA ILE A 224 -7.56 -4.78 -10.77
C ILE A 224 -6.12 -4.29 -10.96
N LYS A 225 -5.49 -4.61 -12.10
CA LYS A 225 -4.15 -4.12 -12.45
C LYS A 225 -4.10 -2.62 -12.61
N ILE A 226 -5.12 -2.03 -13.24
CA ILE A 226 -5.23 -0.56 -13.40
C ILE A 226 -5.36 0.11 -12.02
N LEU A 227 -6.36 -0.30 -11.23
CA LEU A 227 -6.63 0.25 -9.89
C LEU A 227 -5.41 0.13 -8.97
N GLY A 228 -4.82 -1.07 -8.97
CA GLY A 228 -3.68 -1.39 -8.17
C GLY A 228 -2.35 -1.12 -8.85
N ARG A 229 -2.27 -0.36 -9.95
CA ARG A 229 -1.04 0.09 -10.61
C ARG A 229 0.02 -1.03 -10.75
N TRP A 230 -0.39 -2.19 -11.24
CA TRP A 230 0.48 -3.36 -11.41
C TRP A 230 0.82 -3.55 -12.89
N SER A 231 2.12 -3.59 -13.20
CA SER A 231 2.62 -3.81 -14.57
C SER A 231 2.68 -5.29 -14.98
N SER A 232 2.44 -6.23 -14.05
CA SER A 232 2.47 -7.66 -14.30
C SER A 232 1.37 -8.38 -13.52
N GLU A 233 1.19 -9.67 -13.76
CA GLU A 233 0.30 -10.59 -13.03
C GLU A 233 0.60 -10.71 -11.52
N CYS A 234 1.50 -9.89 -10.96
CA CYS A 234 1.77 -9.84 -9.53
C CYS A 234 0.51 -9.56 -8.67
N CYS A 235 -0.56 -9.00 -9.23
CA CYS A 235 -1.87 -8.89 -8.59
C CYS A 235 -2.41 -10.24 -8.11
N THR A 236 -2.21 -11.32 -8.87
CA THR A 236 -2.65 -12.69 -8.50
C THR A 236 -2.04 -13.17 -7.18
N ARG A 237 -0.82 -12.71 -6.82
CA ARG A 237 -0.19 -13.05 -5.53
C ARG A 237 -0.86 -12.38 -4.34
N TYR A 238 -1.61 -11.31 -4.57
CA TYR A 238 -2.29 -10.54 -3.55
C TYR A 238 -3.75 -10.91 -3.37
N ILE A 239 -4.34 -11.63 -4.32
CA ILE A 239 -5.72 -12.10 -4.24
C ILE A 239 -5.74 -13.34 -3.34
N HIS A 240 -6.32 -13.17 -2.15
CA HIS A 240 -6.66 -14.32 -1.32
C HIS A 240 -8.11 -14.69 -1.57
N THR A 241 -8.35 -15.65 -2.46
CA THR A 241 -9.70 -16.11 -2.79
C THR A 241 -10.33 -16.76 -1.55
N PRO A 242 -11.36 -16.14 -0.94
CA PRO A 242 -12.01 -16.74 0.22
C PRO A 242 -12.77 -18.00 -0.22
N LYS A 243 -12.95 -18.94 0.70
CA LYS A 243 -13.69 -20.20 0.42
C LYS A 243 -15.11 -19.94 -0.09
N SER A 244 -15.72 -18.82 0.29
CA SER A 244 -17.04 -18.40 -0.21
C SER A 244 -17.05 -18.13 -1.71
N THR A 245 -16.02 -17.47 -2.24
CA THR A 245 -15.88 -17.23 -3.70
C THR A 245 -15.67 -18.54 -4.44
N ILE A 246 -14.87 -19.46 -3.89
CA ILE A 246 -14.70 -20.81 -4.47
C ILE A 246 -16.04 -21.55 -4.50
N LYS A 247 -16.80 -21.51 -3.40
CA LYS A 247 -18.14 -22.11 -3.31
C LYS A 247 -19.09 -21.50 -4.36
N GLN A 248 -19.12 -20.17 -4.50
CA GLN A 248 -19.97 -19.50 -5.49
C GLN A 248 -19.57 -19.89 -6.92
N ALA A 249 -18.28 -19.93 -7.24
CA ALA A 249 -17.80 -20.38 -8.55
C ALA A 249 -18.21 -21.82 -8.84
N GLN A 250 -18.13 -22.72 -7.85
CA GLN A 250 -18.59 -24.10 -7.98
C GLN A 250 -20.11 -24.21 -8.16
N LEU A 251 -20.90 -23.37 -7.47
CA LEU A 251 -22.35 -23.34 -7.64
C LEU A 251 -22.77 -22.79 -9.02
N ALA A 252 -22.01 -21.83 -9.56
CA ALA A 252 -22.24 -21.31 -10.90
C ALA A 252 -22.04 -22.36 -12.01
N LEU A 253 -21.25 -23.42 -11.78
CA LEU A 253 -21.11 -24.54 -12.73
C LEU A 253 -22.40 -25.35 -12.91
N ILE A 254 -23.35 -25.23 -11.98
CA ILE A 254 -24.61 -25.97 -11.95
C ILE A 254 -25.77 -25.05 -12.38
N SER A 255 -25.50 -23.77 -12.62
CA SER A 255 -26.50 -22.78 -13.04
C SER A 255 -26.54 -22.73 -14.57
N ASP A 256 -27.65 -23.15 -15.18
CA ASP A 256 -27.92 -22.98 -16.61
C ASP A 256 -28.18 -21.51 -16.97
#